data_AF-A0A136L5K4-F1
#
_entry.id   AF-A0A136L5K4-F1
#
_cell.length_a   1.000
_cell.length_b   1.000
_cell.length_c   1.000
_cell.angle_alpha   90.00
_cell.angle_beta   90.00
_cell.angle_gamma   90.00
#
_symmetry.space_group_name_H-M   'P 1'
#
loop_
_entity.id
_entity.type
_entity.pdbx_description
1 polymer ?
#
loop_
_entity_poly.entity_id
_entity_poly.type
_entity_poly.pdbx_seq_one_letter_code
_entity_poly.pdbx_strand_id
1 'polypeptide(L)'
;MYRWIVFLHVVGLFGFLLSHGVSVSVAFALRRERKLERIHALLDLSSRSFVAMSGSLLMLLISGIIAGFMGNWWSYGWVWLSLGLLIVIWLIMGFFGSRHYGEIRKATGFEYMEYGKRQPAGEPASAEEMEVLMSRPRPVLLAVTGIGGW
;
A
#
# COMPACT_ATOMS: atom_id res chain seq x y z
N MET A 1 -24.76 -16.78 11.82
CA MET A 1 -23.80 -15.72 12.19
C MET A 1 -22.38 -16.02 11.67
N TYR A 2 -21.78 -17.15 12.01
CA TYR A 2 -20.41 -17.51 11.60
C TYR A 2 -20.14 -17.40 10.08
N ARG A 3 -21.01 -17.97 9.23
CA ARG A 3 -20.87 -17.91 7.75
C ARG A 3 -20.81 -16.48 7.20
N TRP A 4 -21.53 -15.54 7.82
CA TRP A 4 -21.50 -14.12 7.43
C TRP A 4 -20.16 -13.47 7.78
N ILE A 5 -19.57 -13.80 8.93
CA ILE A 5 -18.25 -13.31 9.32
C ILE A 5 -17.17 -13.84 8.37
N VAL A 6 -17.23 -15.13 8.02
CA VAL A 6 -16.32 -15.72 7.03
C VAL A 6 -16.49 -15.05 5.67
N PHE A 7 -17.73 -14.77 5.25
CA PHE A 7 -17.99 -14.02 4.02
C PHE A 7 -17.35 -12.63 4.06
N LEU A 8 -17.52 -11.86 5.13
CA LEU A 8 -16.89 -10.55 5.29
C LEU A 8 -15.36 -10.64 5.28
N HIS A 9 -14.78 -11.70 5.83
CA HIS A 9 -13.34 -11.95 5.79
C HIS A 9 -12.86 -12.15 4.35
N VAL A 10 -13.55 -12.99 3.58
CA VAL A 10 -13.22 -13.24 2.18
C VAL A 10 -13.42 -11.98 1.33
N VAL A 11 -14.48 -11.20 1.56
CA VAL A 11 -14.70 -9.92 0.88
C VAL A 11 -13.59 -8.92 1.23
N GLY A 12 -13.18 -8.85 2.50
CA GLY A 12 -12.04 -8.03 2.94
C GLY A 12 -10.74 -8.42 2.25
N LEU A 13 -10.49 -9.73 2.08
CA LEU A 13 -9.33 -10.23 1.33
C LEU A 13 -9.35 -9.78 -0.12
N PHE A 14 -10.46 -9.97 -0.83
CA PHE A 14 -10.56 -9.55 -2.23
C PHE A 14 -10.50 -8.03 -2.37
N GLY A 15 -11.18 -7.28 -1.50
CA GLY A 15 -11.13 -5.81 -1.48
C GLY A 15 -9.70 -5.30 -1.27
N PHE A 16 -8.95 -5.94 -0.37
CA PHE A 16 -7.54 -5.64 -0.14
C PHE A 16 -6.70 -5.93 -1.39
N LEU A 17 -6.78 -7.15 -1.94
CA LEU A 17 -5.99 -7.56 -3.10
C LEU A 17 -6.27 -6.70 -4.34
N LEU A 18 -7.54 -6.35 -4.60
CA LEU A 18 -7.92 -5.48 -5.71
C LEU A 18 -7.39 -4.06 -5.52
N SER A 19 -7.62 -3.46 -4.36
CA SER A 19 -7.15 -2.10 -4.06
C SER A 19 -5.63 -2.00 -4.07
N HIS A 20 -4.96 -3.04 -3.55
CA HIS A 20 -3.52 -3.19 -3.60
C HIS A 20 -3.02 -3.32 -5.04
N GLY A 21 -3.65 -4.16 -5.86
CA GLY A 21 -3.31 -4.31 -7.28
C GLY A 21 -3.47 -3.01 -8.09
N VAL A 22 -4.47 -2.19 -7.79
CA VAL A 22 -4.62 -0.84 -8.40
C VAL A 22 -3.45 0.05 -8.00
N SER A 23 -3.10 0.07 -6.71
CA SER A 23 -1.95 0.79 -6.15
C SER A 23 -0.64 0.45 -6.89
N VAL A 24 -0.39 -0.85 -7.10
CA VAL A 24 0.77 -1.36 -7.84
C VAL A 24 0.74 -0.94 -9.31
N SER A 25 -0.43 -1.05 -9.95
CA SER A 25 -0.60 -0.69 -11.35
C SER A 25 -0.34 0.80 -11.58
N VAL A 26 -0.78 1.65 -10.65
CA VAL A 26 -0.50 3.10 -10.65
C VAL A 26 1.01 3.36 -10.54
N ALA A 27 1.73 2.67 -9.65
CA ALA A 27 3.18 2.81 -9.52
C ALA A 27 3.91 2.47 -10.83
N PHE A 28 3.48 1.41 -11.53
CA PHE A 28 4.04 1.04 -12.83
C PHE A 28 3.68 2.05 -13.93
N ALA A 29 2.45 2.57 -13.94
CA ALA A 29 2.00 3.57 -14.90
C ALA A 29 2.76 4.90 -14.74
N LEU A 30 2.96 5.35 -13.49
CA LEU A 30 3.65 6.59 -13.16
C LEU A 30 5.08 6.62 -13.74
N ARG A 31 5.77 5.48 -13.77
CA ARG A 31 7.12 5.37 -14.34
C ARG A 31 7.19 5.71 -15.83
N ARG A 32 6.13 5.39 -16.57
CA ARG A 32 6.06 5.55 -18.04
C ARG A 32 5.48 6.90 -18.45
N GLU A 33 4.76 7.55 -17.55
CA GLU A 33 4.08 8.81 -17.85
C GLU A 33 5.04 10.00 -17.70
N ARG A 34 4.84 11.00 -18.56
CA ARG A 34 5.65 12.24 -18.58
C ARG A 34 4.78 13.49 -18.55
N LYS A 35 3.46 13.35 -18.76
CA LYS A 35 2.50 14.46 -18.68
C LYS A 35 2.06 14.69 -17.24
N LEU A 36 2.21 15.93 -16.78
CA LEU A 36 1.89 16.34 -15.41
C LEU A 36 0.44 16.04 -15.05
N GLU A 37 -0.52 16.34 -15.93
CA GLU A 37 -1.95 16.16 -15.64
C GLU A 37 -2.30 14.69 -15.37
N ARG A 38 -1.64 13.77 -16.07
CA ARG A 38 -1.83 12.32 -15.88
C ARG A 38 -1.13 11.80 -14.64
N ILE A 39 0.03 12.37 -14.29
CA ILE A 39 0.72 12.10 -13.02
C ILE A 39 -0.18 12.47 -11.84
N HIS A 40 -0.80 13.65 -11.86
CA HIS A 40 -1.75 14.07 -10.82
C HIS A 40 -2.94 13.11 -10.68
N ALA A 41 -3.56 12.72 -11.80
CA ALA A 41 -4.68 11.77 -11.79
C ALA A 41 -4.29 10.39 -11.24
N LEU A 42 -3.09 9.90 -11.59
CA LEU A 42 -2.55 8.65 -11.07
C LEU A 42 -2.29 8.73 -9.55
N LEU A 43 -1.74 9.84 -9.06
CA LEU A 43 -1.49 10.02 -7.62
C LEU A 43 -2.77 10.13 -6.80
N ASP A 44 -3.81 10.79 -7.31
CA ASP A 44 -5.13 10.82 -6.66
C ASP A 44 -5.76 9.42 -6.61
N LEU A 45 -5.68 8.66 -7.73
CA LEU A 45 -6.12 7.27 -7.77
C LEU A 45 -5.36 6.39 -6.77
N SER A 46 -4.05 6.59 -6.61
CA SER A 46 -3.24 5.91 -5.60
C SER A 46 -3.74 6.20 -4.19
N SER A 47 -4.00 7.47 -3.88
CA SER A 47 -4.45 7.91 -2.56
C SER A 47 -5.81 7.29 -2.20
N ARG A 48 -6.76 7.27 -3.14
CA ARG A 48 -8.06 6.62 -2.93
C ARG A 48 -7.94 5.11 -2.79
N SER A 49 -7.07 4.48 -3.58
CA SER A 49 -6.80 3.04 -3.50
C SER A 49 -6.18 2.68 -2.15
N PHE A 50 -5.35 3.55 -1.58
CA PHE A 50 -4.77 3.36 -0.26
C PHE A 50 -5.84 3.36 0.85
N VAL A 51 -6.80 4.27 0.80
CA VAL A 51 -7.93 4.30 1.75
C VAL A 51 -8.78 3.03 1.62
N ALA A 52 -9.10 2.62 0.39
CA ALA A 52 -9.88 1.39 0.14
C ALA A 52 -9.14 0.13 0.61
N MET A 53 -7.84 0.04 0.36
CA MET A 53 -6.97 -1.04 0.83
C MET A 53 -6.94 -1.09 2.36
N SER A 54 -6.77 0.05 3.02
CA SER A 54 -6.72 0.15 4.48
C SER A 54 -8.05 -0.26 5.13
N GLY A 55 -9.18 0.19 4.57
CA GLY A 55 -10.51 -0.23 5.02
C GLY A 55 -10.74 -1.74 4.83
N SER A 56 -10.31 -2.29 3.69
CA SER A 56 -10.43 -3.73 3.40
C SER A 56 -9.55 -4.58 4.31
N LEU A 57 -8.32 -4.13 4.60
CA LEU A 57 -7.40 -4.78 5.54
C LEU A 57 -7.97 -4.79 6.96
N LEU A 58 -8.56 -3.68 7.41
CA LEU A 58 -9.21 -3.60 8.72
C LEU A 58 -10.40 -4.58 8.79
N MET A 59 -11.23 -4.63 7.74
CA MET A 59 -12.35 -5.57 7.66
C MET A 59 -11.88 -7.03 7.69
N LEU A 60 -10.82 -7.36 6.93
CA LEU A 60 -10.17 -8.67 6.95
C LEU A 60 -9.72 -9.05 8.38
N LEU A 61 -9.01 -8.17 9.07
CA LEU A 61 -8.49 -8.41 10.41
C LEU A 61 -9.61 -8.61 11.44
N ILE A 62 -10.58 -7.69 11.49
CA ILE A 62 -11.68 -7.75 12.46
C ILE A 62 -12.50 -9.02 12.27
N SER A 63 -12.90 -9.31 11.03
CA SER A 63 -13.68 -10.52 10.72
C SER A 63 -12.89 -11.80 10.98
N GLY A 64 -11.58 -11.82 10.71
CA GLY A 64 -10.70 -12.96 10.99
C GLY A 64 -10.57 -13.25 12.48
N ILE A 65 -10.37 -12.20 13.29
CA ILE A 65 -10.30 -12.30 14.76
C ILE A 65 -11.62 -12.84 15.32
N ILE A 66 -12.75 -12.28 14.89
CA ILE A 66 -14.08 -12.73 15.32
C ILE A 66 -14.29 -14.20 14.92
N ALA A 67 -13.97 -14.58 13.70
CA ALA A 67 -14.08 -15.97 13.23
C ALA A 67 -13.18 -16.92 14.04
N GLY A 68 -11.97 -16.50 14.40
CA GLY A 68 -11.05 -17.27 15.23
C GLY A 68 -11.61 -17.56 16.63
N PHE A 69 -12.25 -16.57 17.26
CA PHE A 69 -12.94 -16.77 18.54
C PHE A 69 -14.16 -17.69 18.40
N MET A 70 -14.99 -17.48 17.37
CA MET A 70 -16.18 -18.31 17.14
C MET A 70 -15.83 -19.78 16.82
N GLY A 71 -14.72 -20.01 16.12
CA GLY A 71 -14.24 -21.35 15.77
C GLY A 71 -13.36 -22.01 16.83
N ASN A 72 -12.98 -21.28 17.89
CA ASN A 72 -12.00 -21.70 18.89
C ASN A 72 -10.65 -22.14 18.26
N TRP A 73 -10.18 -21.37 17.26
CA TRP A 73 -9.02 -21.74 16.45
C TRP A 73 -7.67 -21.26 16.99
N TRP A 74 -7.68 -20.49 18.07
CA TRP A 74 -6.48 -19.89 18.66
C TRP A 74 -5.48 -20.92 19.21
N SER A 75 -5.92 -22.15 19.47
CA SER A 75 -5.04 -23.26 19.87
C SER A 75 -4.26 -23.86 18.69
N TYR A 76 -4.63 -23.56 17.45
CA TYR A 76 -3.96 -24.11 16.28
C TYR A 76 -2.81 -23.21 15.81
N GLY A 77 -1.63 -23.79 15.67
CA GLY A 77 -0.42 -23.06 15.26
C GLY A 77 -0.52 -22.37 13.90
N TRP A 78 -1.36 -22.86 12.98
CA TRP A 78 -1.54 -22.25 11.66
C TRP A 78 -2.18 -20.87 11.71
N VAL A 79 -3.01 -20.57 12.72
CA VAL A 79 -3.60 -19.23 12.92
C VAL A 79 -2.50 -18.23 13.25
N TRP A 80 -1.63 -18.60 14.20
CA TRP A 80 -0.49 -17.79 14.60
C TRP A 80 0.53 -17.62 13.47
N LEU A 81 0.79 -18.69 12.70
CA LEU A 81 1.65 -18.61 11.53
C LEU A 81 1.11 -17.62 10.50
N SER A 82 -0.19 -17.70 10.19
CA SER A 82 -0.84 -16.81 9.22
C SER A 82 -0.85 -15.36 9.69
N LEU A 83 -1.14 -15.12 10.98
CA LEU A 83 -1.13 -13.78 11.57
C LEU A 83 0.28 -13.19 11.61
N GLY A 84 1.27 -13.99 12.03
CA GLY A 84 2.67 -13.61 12.03
C GLY A 84 3.17 -13.26 10.62
N LEU A 85 2.82 -14.10 9.63
CA LEU A 85 3.16 -13.85 8.24
C LEU A 85 2.54 -12.54 7.73
N LEU A 86 1.26 -12.28 8.02
CA LEU A 86 0.59 -11.03 7.67
C LEU A 86 1.31 -9.82 8.27
N ILE A 87 1.65 -9.86 9.56
CA ILE A 87 2.35 -8.77 10.25
C ILE A 87 3.73 -8.54 9.65
N VAL A 88 4.51 -9.60 9.41
CA VAL A 88 5.85 -9.51 8.82
C VAL A 88 5.77 -8.88 7.43
N ILE A 89 4.86 -9.34 6.58
CA ILE A 89 4.67 -8.77 5.24
C ILE A 89 4.27 -7.30 5.34
N TRP A 90 3.33 -6.97 6.22
CA TRP A 90 2.85 -5.60 6.41
C TRP A 90 3.97 -4.64 6.90
N LEU A 91 4.81 -5.09 7.83
CA LEU A 91 5.96 -4.32 8.30
C LEU A 91 7.02 -4.12 7.22
N ILE A 92 7.36 -5.17 6.47
CA ILE A 92 8.28 -5.09 5.33
C ILE A 92 7.74 -4.08 4.32
N MET A 93 6.46 -4.20 3.97
CA MET A 93 5.76 -3.28 3.09
C MET A 93 5.86 -1.83 3.59
N GLY A 94 5.50 -1.55 4.85
CA GLY A 94 5.56 -0.21 5.42
C GLY A 94 6.98 0.39 5.46
N PHE A 95 7.98 -0.41 5.82
CA PHE A 95 9.37 0.04 5.92
C PHE A 95 9.98 0.39 4.55
N PHE A 96 9.80 -0.49 3.56
CA PHE A 96 10.35 -0.25 2.23
C PHE A 96 9.53 0.77 1.43
N GLY A 97 8.21 0.83 1.63
CA GLY A 97 7.33 1.80 0.98
C GLY A 97 7.61 3.25 1.39
N SER A 98 7.74 3.50 2.69
CA SER A 98 7.97 4.86 3.22
C SER A 98 9.30 5.48 2.78
N ARG A 99 10.38 4.68 2.73
CA ARG A 99 11.70 5.16 2.30
C ARG A 99 11.80 5.46 0.80
N HIS A 100 11.13 4.69 -0.05
CA HIS A 100 11.31 4.84 -1.50
C HIS A 100 10.43 5.96 -2.10
N TYR A 101 9.18 6.08 -1.65
CA TYR A 101 8.26 7.10 -2.15
C TYR A 101 8.39 8.46 -1.46
N GLY A 102 8.86 8.52 -0.20
CA GLY A 102 9.17 9.78 0.47
C GLY A 102 10.15 10.64 -0.33
N GLU A 103 11.16 10.01 -0.93
CA GLU A 103 12.14 10.67 -1.82
C GLU A 103 11.51 11.14 -3.14
N ILE A 104 10.63 10.34 -3.74
CA ILE A 104 9.96 10.70 -5.00
C ILE A 104 8.98 11.86 -4.78
N ARG A 105 8.18 11.83 -3.70
CA ARG A 105 7.23 12.92 -3.41
C ARG A 105 7.93 14.22 -3.02
N LYS A 106 8.98 14.13 -2.20
CA LYS A 106 9.87 15.25 -1.88
C LYS A 106 10.45 15.88 -3.14
N ALA A 107 10.84 15.07 -4.13
CA ALA A 107 11.31 15.57 -5.41
C ALA A 107 10.20 16.14 -6.31
N THR A 108 8.99 15.60 -6.27
CA THR A 108 7.86 16.09 -7.10
C THR A 108 7.08 17.26 -6.49
N GLY A 109 7.48 17.75 -5.31
CA GLY A 109 6.78 18.84 -4.62
C GLY A 109 5.39 18.47 -4.12
N PHE A 110 5.13 17.18 -3.86
CA PHE A 110 3.91 16.74 -3.19
C PHE A 110 4.17 16.59 -1.69
N GLU A 111 3.11 16.62 -0.89
CA GLU A 111 3.20 16.22 0.52
C GLU A 111 3.88 14.85 0.61
N TYR A 112 4.62 14.58 1.68
CA TYR A 112 5.31 13.30 1.81
C TYR A 112 5.34 12.85 3.26
N MET A 113 5.48 11.55 3.49
CA MET A 113 5.57 10.99 4.83
C MET A 113 7.03 10.65 5.13
N GLU A 114 7.63 11.33 6.10
CA GLU A 114 8.98 11.07 6.56
C GLU A 114 8.92 10.60 8.02
N TYR A 115 9.40 9.39 8.31
CA TYR A 115 9.35 8.79 9.66
C TYR A 115 7.94 8.82 10.31
N GLY A 116 6.89 8.64 9.51
CA GLY A 116 5.50 8.63 9.98
C GLY A 116 4.90 10.01 10.24
N LYS A 117 5.60 11.11 9.87
CA LYS A 117 5.09 12.47 9.95
C LYS A 117 4.77 13.01 8.56
N ARG A 118 3.60 13.64 8.42
CA ARG A 118 3.16 14.30 7.19
C ARG A 118 3.94 15.60 7.05
N GLN A 119 4.74 15.70 5.99
CA GLN A 119 5.48 16.88 5.60
C GLN A 119 4.69 17.62 4.51
N PRO A 120 4.60 18.96 4.59
CA PRO A 120 3.93 19.75 3.56
C PRO A 120 4.67 19.63 2.22
N ALA A 121 3.92 19.85 1.13
CA ALA A 121 4.46 19.93 -0.22
C ALA A 121 5.58 20.99 -0.29
N GLY A 122 6.79 20.56 -0.65
CA GLY A 122 7.92 21.45 -0.92
C GLY A 122 7.93 21.97 -2.36
N GLU A 123 8.86 22.86 -2.71
CA GLU A 123 9.07 23.24 -4.10
C GLU A 123 9.49 22.01 -4.93
N PRO A 124 8.85 21.75 -6.08
CA PRO A 124 9.21 20.62 -6.93
C PRO A 124 10.65 20.77 -7.45
N ALA A 125 11.41 19.66 -7.40
CA ALA A 125 12.75 19.57 -7.93
C ALA A 125 12.77 19.88 -9.43
N SER A 126 13.93 20.35 -9.92
CA SER A 126 14.11 20.70 -11.33
C SER A 126 13.85 19.50 -12.27
N ALA A 127 13.47 19.76 -13.51
CA ALA A 127 13.15 18.71 -14.49
C ALA A 127 14.30 17.69 -14.68
N GLU A 128 15.55 18.12 -14.52
CA GLU A 128 16.74 17.27 -14.57
C GLU A 128 16.86 16.35 -13.34
N GLU A 129 16.57 16.85 -12.13
CA GLU A 129 16.57 16.03 -10.91
C GLU A 129 15.45 14.98 -10.92
N MET A 130 14.29 15.34 -11.49
CA MET A 130 13.18 14.42 -11.70
C MET A 130 13.58 13.27 -12.63
N GLU A 131 14.31 13.56 -13.71
CA GLU A 131 14.76 12.57 -14.67
C GLU A 131 15.81 11.61 -14.07
N VAL A 132 16.73 12.13 -13.24
CA VAL A 132 17.71 11.33 -12.50
C VAL A 132 17.04 10.39 -11.50
N LEU A 133 16.01 10.84 -10.78
CA LEU A 133 15.27 10.00 -9.83
C LEU A 133 14.45 8.91 -10.53
N MET A 134 13.78 9.25 -11.64
CA MET A 134 13.04 8.28 -12.46
C MET A 134 13.94 7.26 -13.17
N SER A 135 15.23 7.60 -13.37
CA SER A 135 16.21 6.71 -14.00
C SER A 135 16.71 5.58 -13.08
N ARG A 136 16.57 5.70 -11.74
CA ARG A 136 17.09 4.71 -10.78
C ARG A 136 16.28 3.41 -10.84
N PRO A 137 16.85 2.29 -11.33
CA PRO A 137 16.11 1.05 -11.50
C PRO A 137 16.09 0.25 -10.20
N ARG A 138 14.93 0.11 -9.55
CA ARG A 138 14.71 -0.93 -8.53
C ARG A 138 13.38 -1.69 -8.74
N PRO A 139 13.21 -2.36 -9.89
CA PRO A 139 11.97 -3.05 -10.26
C PRO A 139 11.57 -4.18 -9.31
N VAL A 140 12.53 -4.87 -8.68
CA VAL A 140 12.25 -5.94 -7.70
C VAL A 140 11.66 -5.37 -6.40
N LEU A 141 12.12 -4.20 -5.95
CA LEU A 141 11.57 -3.56 -4.75
C LEU A 141 10.17 -2.99 -4.97
N LEU A 142 9.85 -2.50 -6.18
CA LEU A 142 8.50 -2.07 -6.54
C LEU A 142 7.52 -3.24 -6.67
N ALA A 143 7.97 -4.36 -7.24
CA ALA A 143 7.15 -5.58 -7.38
C ALA A 143 6.94 -6.31 -6.05
N VAL A 144 7.93 -6.29 -5.15
CA VAL A 144 7.86 -6.95 -3.83
C VAL A 144 7.10 -6.11 -2.80
N THR A 145 7.15 -4.78 -2.88
CA THR A 145 6.58 -3.93 -1.82
C THR A 145 5.16 -3.45 -2.09
N GLY A 146 4.66 -3.59 -3.33
CA GLY A 146 3.24 -3.53 -3.64
C GLY A 146 2.48 -2.24 -3.25
N ILE A 147 3.13 -1.20 -2.75
CA ILE A 147 2.45 -0.05 -2.16
C ILE A 147 2.44 1.11 -3.15
N GLY A 148 1.24 1.59 -3.47
CA GLY A 148 1.05 2.87 -4.14
C GLY A 148 1.37 4.04 -3.24
N GLY A 149 1.67 5.14 -3.91
CA GLY A 149 2.11 6.41 -3.34
C GLY A 149 1.39 6.75 -2.04
N TRP A 150 2.21 6.90 -1.01
CA TRP A 150 1.87 7.63 0.19
C TRP A 150 1.94 9.10 -0.10
#